data_AF-A0A1G2ZBS5-F1
#
_entry.id   AF-A0A1G2ZBS5-F1
#
_cell.length_a   1.000
_cell.length_b   1.000
_cell.length_c   1.000
_cell.angle_alpha   90.00
_cell.angle_beta   90.00
_cell.angle_gamma   90.00
#
_symmetry.space_group_name_H-M   'P 1'
#
loop_
_entity.id
_entity.type
_entity.pdbx_description
1 polymer ?
#
loop_
_entity_poly.entity_id
_entity_poly.type
_entity_poly.pdbx_seq_one_letter_code
_entity_poly.pdbx_strand_id
1 'polypeptide(L)'
;MKRLFLLILITLSCLFTYSSSVKAESSTNQYTVSVDDILSINVLGYPDLKTMTTVAEDGTISFPYIGTVYIKNMSLSEIEKEITKRLSEGYITYPIVSVSLIKPKGKKFYVYGEVMRPGGYEFEEGITVVNALSEAGGINPNGIYGTVKLRRKQKAEPGYEDISIDIKGAIEKGVTGDIVLQPGDIVIVEANKKFYISGDVVRPGEFIFKEDMTVVKALSEAGGINPNGTYGKVKVRRKGEGELVYEDISIDIKAAIEEGVTGDIALQPDDLVIVEANKKFYVYGEIMRPGEYTLKEDMTVVK
;
A
#
# COMPACT_ATOMS: atom_id res chain seq x y z
N MET A 1 37.99 80.12 -38.87
CA MET A 1 39.11 79.16 -38.90
C MET A 1 38.53 77.81 -38.49
N LYS A 2 38.45 76.83 -39.42
CA LYS A 2 39.20 75.56 -39.39
C LYS A 2 39.01 74.79 -38.06
N ARG A 3 38.65 73.51 -37.95
CA ARG A 3 38.51 72.36 -38.87
C ARG A 3 38.17 71.15 -37.96
N LEU A 4 37.58 70.08 -38.50
CA LEU A 4 37.68 68.66 -38.02
C LEU A 4 37.01 68.34 -36.66
N PHE A 5 36.28 67.24 -36.40
CA PHE A 5 36.29 65.85 -36.90
C PHE A 5 34.92 65.25 -36.49
N LEU A 6 33.96 65.02 -37.40
CA LEU A 6 33.53 63.72 -37.96
C LEU A 6 33.92 62.45 -37.16
N LEU A 7 32.98 61.50 -37.04
CA LEU A 7 33.11 60.08 -36.63
C LEU A 7 33.15 59.75 -35.14
N ILE A 8 31.99 59.37 -34.57
CA ILE A 8 31.69 57.96 -34.22
C ILE A 8 30.17 57.78 -34.37
N LEU A 9 29.85 57.06 -35.43
CA LEU A 9 28.57 56.47 -35.74
C LEU A 9 28.47 55.15 -34.96
N ILE A 10 27.24 54.74 -34.62
CA ILE A 10 26.86 53.35 -34.28
C ILE A 10 27.15 52.93 -32.83
N THR A 11 26.12 53.01 -31.97
CA THR A 11 25.65 51.97 -31.03
C THR A 11 24.89 52.59 -29.84
N LEU A 12 23.73 53.25 -30.07
CA LEU A 12 22.70 53.31 -29.02
C LEU A 12 21.31 53.57 -29.61
N SER A 13 21.00 52.84 -30.67
CA SER A 13 19.63 52.49 -31.04
C SER A 13 19.27 51.24 -30.25
N CYS A 14 18.06 51.21 -29.70
CA CYS A 14 17.45 50.10 -28.94
C CYS A 14 17.61 50.14 -27.41
N LEU A 15 17.02 51.16 -26.78
CA LEU A 15 16.20 50.91 -25.58
C LEU A 15 14.72 51.06 -25.98
N PHE A 16 14.26 50.15 -26.85
CA PHE A 16 12.85 49.79 -26.82
C PHE A 16 12.72 48.89 -25.60
N THR A 17 12.24 49.45 -24.49
CA THR A 17 11.79 48.68 -23.35
C THR A 17 10.71 47.73 -23.84
N TYR A 18 11.09 46.48 -24.09
CA TYR A 18 10.17 45.37 -24.23
C TYR A 18 9.40 45.27 -22.91
N SER A 19 8.22 45.89 -22.88
CA SER A 19 7.20 45.57 -21.90
C SER A 19 6.70 44.17 -22.26
N SER A 20 7.43 43.16 -21.81
CA SER A 20 6.93 41.79 -21.84
C SER A 20 5.78 41.74 -20.86
N SER A 21 4.56 41.92 -21.36
CA SER A 21 3.36 41.51 -20.65
C SER A 21 3.50 40.02 -20.40
N VAL A 22 3.97 39.67 -19.20
CA VAL A 22 3.80 38.33 -18.64
C VAL A 22 2.29 38.17 -18.51
N LYS A 23 1.69 37.58 -19.54
CA LYS A 23 0.34 37.05 -19.47
C LYS A 23 0.46 35.92 -18.46
N ALA A 24 0.14 36.23 -17.20
CA ALA A 24 -0.07 35.22 -16.20
C ALA A 24 -1.18 34.32 -16.75
N GLU A 25 -0.82 33.18 -17.31
CA GLU A 25 -1.76 32.07 -17.47
C GLU A 25 -2.12 31.66 -16.05
N SER A 26 -3.14 32.32 -15.49
CA SER A 26 -3.90 31.74 -14.41
C SER A 26 -4.55 30.50 -15.01
N SER A 27 -3.88 29.36 -14.90
CA SER A 27 -4.54 28.07 -14.91
C SER A 27 -5.42 28.02 -13.66
N THR A 28 -6.48 28.82 -13.62
CA THR A 28 -7.63 28.54 -12.78
C THR A 28 -8.20 27.26 -13.34
N ASN A 29 -7.71 26.14 -12.83
CA ASN A 29 -8.30 24.83 -13.05
C ASN A 29 -9.71 24.93 -12.46
N GLN A 30 -10.64 25.38 -13.28
CA GLN A 30 -11.97 25.78 -12.86
C GLN A 30 -12.69 24.47 -12.55
N TYR A 31 -12.96 24.24 -11.27
CA TYR A 31 -13.58 23.00 -10.81
C TYR A 31 -14.84 22.71 -11.64
N THR A 32 -14.85 21.56 -12.33
CA THR A 32 -16.00 21.07 -13.07
C THR A 32 -16.78 20.11 -12.19
N VAL A 33 -18.09 20.28 -12.16
CA VAL A 33 -18.96 19.50 -11.30
C VAL A 33 -19.02 18.05 -11.79
N SER A 34 -18.87 17.12 -10.84
CA SER A 34 -18.93 15.69 -11.04
C SER A 34 -20.21 15.09 -10.46
N VAL A 35 -20.54 13.87 -10.91
CA VAL A 35 -21.64 13.07 -10.35
C VAL A 35 -21.45 12.89 -8.84
N ASP A 36 -22.55 12.94 -8.09
CA ASP A 36 -22.65 12.90 -6.62
C ASP A 36 -22.10 14.12 -5.86
N ASP A 37 -21.68 15.19 -6.54
CA ASP A 37 -21.32 16.45 -5.86
C ASP A 37 -22.55 17.07 -5.19
N ILE A 38 -22.35 17.69 -4.02
CA ILE A 38 -23.40 18.41 -3.31
C ILE A 38 -23.25 19.91 -3.55
N LEU A 39 -24.25 20.50 -4.20
CA LEU A 39 -24.31 21.92 -4.50
C LEU A 39 -25.29 22.63 -3.58
N SER A 40 -24.89 23.79 -3.05
CA SER A 40 -25.78 24.79 -2.48
C SER A 40 -26.17 25.75 -3.58
N ILE A 41 -27.46 25.90 -3.84
CA ILE A 41 -27.99 26.89 -4.77
C ILE A 41 -28.83 27.86 -3.97
N ASN A 42 -28.52 29.14 -4.08
CA ASN A 42 -29.21 30.20 -3.38
C ASN A 42 -29.61 31.31 -4.37
N VAL A 43 -30.88 31.71 -4.31
CA VAL A 43 -31.42 32.79 -5.12
C VAL A 43 -31.67 33.99 -4.21
N LEU A 44 -30.95 35.08 -4.43
CA LEU A 44 -31.03 36.27 -3.57
C LEU A 44 -32.45 36.83 -3.58
N GLY A 45 -33.00 37.09 -2.40
CA GLY A 45 -34.37 37.58 -2.23
C GLY A 45 -35.45 36.49 -2.21
N TYR A 46 -35.09 35.21 -2.45
CA TYR A 46 -36.02 34.09 -2.49
C TYR A 46 -35.54 32.95 -1.57
N PRO A 47 -35.71 33.07 -0.24
CA PRO A 47 -35.23 32.08 0.72
C PRO A 47 -35.85 30.68 0.52
N ASP A 48 -37.08 30.62 0.00
CA ASP A 48 -37.81 29.38 -0.28
C ASP A 48 -37.19 28.55 -1.41
N LEU A 49 -36.28 29.15 -2.21
CA LEU A 49 -35.56 28.47 -3.30
C LEU A 49 -34.18 28.00 -2.92
N LYS A 50 -33.74 28.27 -1.68
CA LYS A 50 -32.47 27.79 -1.19
C LYS A 50 -32.49 26.27 -1.10
N THR A 51 -31.72 25.61 -1.96
CA THR A 51 -31.73 24.15 -2.10
C THR A 51 -30.32 23.58 -1.97
N MET A 52 -30.20 22.45 -1.27
CA MET A 52 -29.01 21.60 -1.28
C MET A 52 -29.34 20.36 -2.11
N THR A 53 -28.67 20.22 -3.26
CA THR A 53 -28.98 19.16 -4.23
C THR A 53 -27.73 18.38 -4.59
N THR A 54 -27.90 17.07 -4.80
CA THR A 54 -26.83 16.17 -5.22
C THR A 54 -26.92 15.93 -6.72
N VAL A 55 -25.80 15.95 -7.41
CA VAL A 55 -25.76 15.65 -8.86
C VAL A 55 -26.06 14.17 -9.08
N ALA A 56 -27.15 13.87 -9.78
CA ALA A 56 -27.56 12.50 -10.08
C ALA A 56 -26.59 11.81 -11.07
N GLU A 57 -26.68 10.48 -11.17
CA GLU A 57 -25.82 9.66 -12.05
C GLU A 57 -25.93 10.04 -13.53
N ASP A 58 -27.09 10.53 -13.95
CA ASP A 58 -27.34 11.05 -15.30
C ASP A 58 -26.71 12.44 -15.53
N GLY A 59 -26.15 13.06 -14.50
CA GLY A 59 -25.53 14.38 -14.56
C GLY A 59 -26.51 15.54 -14.37
N THR A 60 -27.72 15.29 -13.89
CA THR A 60 -28.73 16.31 -13.63
C THR A 60 -28.86 16.67 -12.15
N ILE A 61 -29.46 17.82 -11.88
CA ILE A 61 -29.93 18.23 -10.55
C ILE A 61 -31.41 18.58 -10.61
N SER A 62 -32.13 18.35 -9.52
CA SER A 62 -33.50 18.83 -9.35
C SER A 62 -33.49 20.20 -8.69
N PHE A 63 -34.21 21.17 -9.26
CA PHE A 63 -34.39 22.51 -8.72
C PHE A 63 -35.86 22.96 -8.79
N PRO A 64 -36.38 23.67 -7.76
CA PRO A 64 -37.75 24.17 -7.78
C PRO A 64 -38.08 25.02 -9.02
N TYR A 65 -39.32 24.88 -9.52
CA TYR A 65 -39.89 25.55 -10.71
C TYR A 65 -39.30 25.15 -12.07
N ILE A 66 -37.99 24.96 -12.18
CA ILE A 66 -37.32 24.66 -13.46
C ILE A 66 -37.04 23.15 -13.66
N GLY A 67 -37.39 22.32 -12.66
CA GLY A 67 -37.30 20.86 -12.75
C GLY A 67 -35.86 20.35 -12.79
N THR A 68 -35.60 19.37 -13.66
CA THR A 68 -34.28 18.76 -13.83
C THR A 68 -33.40 19.60 -14.76
N VAL A 69 -32.22 19.98 -14.29
CA VAL A 69 -31.21 20.76 -15.04
C VAL A 69 -29.97 19.90 -15.23
N TYR A 70 -29.53 19.75 -16.48
CA TYR A 70 -28.30 19.03 -16.81
C TYR A 70 -27.08 19.92 -16.56
N ILE A 71 -26.16 19.47 -15.70
CA ILE A 71 -25.01 20.27 -15.24
C ILE A 71 -23.67 19.53 -15.31
N LYS A 72 -23.65 18.31 -15.87
CA LYS A 72 -22.42 17.51 -15.99
C LYS A 72 -21.35 18.26 -16.76
N ASN A 73 -20.11 18.24 -16.24
CA ASN A 73 -18.94 18.91 -16.81
C ASN A 73 -19.05 20.44 -16.90
N MET A 74 -20.09 21.06 -16.34
CA MET A 74 -20.18 22.51 -16.24
C MET A 74 -19.38 23.00 -15.02
N SER A 75 -18.80 24.18 -15.14
CA SER A 75 -18.27 24.94 -14.02
C SER A 75 -19.40 25.55 -13.18
N LEU A 76 -19.12 25.89 -11.92
CA LEU A 76 -20.10 26.54 -11.05
C LEU A 76 -20.69 27.82 -11.66
N SER A 77 -19.88 28.61 -12.38
CA SER A 77 -20.34 29.84 -13.05
C SER A 77 -21.26 29.57 -14.25
N GLU A 78 -21.03 28.47 -14.98
CA GLU A 78 -21.92 28.06 -16.07
C GLU A 78 -23.27 27.59 -15.52
N ILE A 79 -23.25 26.86 -14.40
CA ILE A 79 -24.47 26.42 -13.70
C ILE A 79 -25.26 27.63 -13.20
N GLU A 80 -24.61 28.62 -12.61
CA GLU A 80 -25.25 29.89 -12.20
C GLU A 80 -25.98 30.55 -13.37
N LYS A 81 -25.31 30.67 -14.53
CA LYS A 81 -25.90 31.27 -15.73
C LYS A 81 -27.09 30.49 -16.26
N GLU A 82 -26.98 29.16 -16.30
CA GLU A 82 -28.05 28.29 -16.80
C GLU A 82 -29.30 28.35 -15.90
N ILE A 83 -29.13 28.30 -14.58
CA ILE A 83 -30.24 28.41 -13.63
C ILE A 83 -30.85 29.82 -13.70
N THR A 84 -30.02 30.87 -13.77
CA THR A 84 -30.47 32.26 -13.92
C THR A 84 -31.34 32.42 -15.16
N LYS A 85 -30.89 31.88 -16.30
CA LYS A 85 -31.62 31.91 -17.56
C LYS A 85 -32.99 31.25 -17.42
N ARG A 86 -33.06 30.00 -16.94
CA ARG A 86 -34.32 29.26 -16.81
C ARG A 86 -35.31 29.91 -15.84
N LEU A 87 -34.83 30.49 -14.74
CA LEU A 87 -35.69 31.21 -13.80
C LEU A 87 -36.25 32.51 -14.42
N SER A 88 -35.48 33.15 -15.31
CA SER A 88 -35.91 34.37 -15.99
C SER A 88 -36.97 34.16 -17.08
N GLU A 89 -37.15 32.93 -17.57
CA GLU A 89 -38.09 32.57 -18.64
C GLU A 89 -39.56 32.50 -18.20
N GLY A 90 -39.90 32.98 -16.99
CA GLY A 90 -41.29 33.10 -16.55
C GLY A 90 -41.55 33.01 -15.05
N TYR A 91 -40.51 32.79 -14.24
CA TYR A 91 -40.68 32.60 -12.79
C TYR A 91 -40.24 33.81 -11.96
N ILE A 92 -39.11 34.43 -12.31
CA ILE A 92 -38.51 35.53 -11.55
C ILE A 92 -37.98 36.61 -12.49
N THR A 93 -38.28 37.87 -12.20
CA THR A 93 -37.71 39.02 -12.92
C THR A 93 -36.33 39.36 -12.34
N TYR A 94 -35.27 39.21 -13.12
CA TYR A 94 -33.86 39.41 -12.72
C TYR A 94 -33.38 38.56 -11.52
N PRO A 95 -33.40 37.22 -11.62
CA PRO A 95 -32.88 36.37 -10.55
C PRO A 95 -31.36 36.54 -10.38
N ILE A 96 -30.91 36.69 -9.15
CA ILE A 96 -29.48 36.66 -8.79
C ILE A 96 -29.21 35.33 -8.11
N VAL A 97 -28.60 34.41 -8.85
CA VAL A 97 -28.30 33.05 -8.39
C VAL A 97 -26.84 32.95 -7.96
N SER A 98 -26.60 32.27 -6.84
CA SER A 98 -25.27 31.89 -6.37
C SER A 98 -25.22 30.38 -6.19
N VAL A 99 -24.19 29.74 -6.75
CA VAL A 99 -23.97 28.31 -6.62
C VAL A 99 -22.65 28.09 -5.91
N SER A 100 -22.66 27.26 -4.87
CA SER A 100 -21.45 26.93 -4.11
C SER A 100 -21.36 25.42 -3.93
N LEU A 101 -20.17 24.86 -4.14
CA LEU A 101 -19.89 23.47 -3.85
C LEU A 101 -19.76 23.31 -2.32
N ILE A 102 -20.66 22.54 -1.69
CA ILE A 102 -20.58 22.27 -0.25
C ILE A 102 -19.61 21.13 0.00
N LYS A 103 -19.78 20.04 -0.72
CA LYS A 103 -18.96 18.84 -0.58
C LYS A 103 -18.70 18.28 -1.98
N PRO A 104 -17.47 18.40 -2.51
CA PRO A 104 -17.10 17.54 -3.63
C PRO A 104 -17.30 16.10 -3.20
N LYS A 105 -17.73 15.21 -4.11
CA LYS A 105 -17.51 13.79 -3.85
C LYS A 105 -16.00 13.61 -3.74
N GLY A 106 -15.53 13.46 -2.50
CA GLY A 106 -14.15 13.14 -2.23
C GLY A 106 -13.81 11.92 -3.06
N LYS A 107 -12.92 12.10 -4.04
CA LYS A 107 -12.30 10.97 -4.71
C LYS A 107 -11.67 10.13 -3.59
N LYS A 108 -11.68 8.82 -3.72
CA LYS A 108 -11.11 7.94 -2.69
C LYS A 108 -10.07 7.04 -3.30
N PHE A 109 -9.10 6.68 -2.48
CA PHE A 109 -8.28 5.49 -2.70
C PHE A 109 -8.53 4.54 -1.53
N TYR A 110 -8.09 3.30 -1.68
CA TYR A 110 -8.29 2.29 -0.66
C TYR A 110 -6.95 1.68 -0.28
N VAL A 111 -6.79 1.41 1.01
CA VAL A 111 -5.63 0.69 1.54
C VAL A 111 -6.14 -0.57 2.23
N TYR A 112 -5.65 -1.73 1.80
CA TYR A 112 -6.04 -3.05 2.31
C TYR A 112 -4.82 -3.90 2.64
N GLY A 113 -5.08 -4.99 3.36
CA GLY A 113 -4.09 -5.97 3.77
C GLY A 113 -3.44 -5.62 5.11
N GLU A 114 -2.16 -5.95 5.24
CA GLU A 114 -1.42 -5.88 6.50
C GLU A 114 -0.93 -4.46 6.83
N VAL A 115 -1.88 -3.56 7.04
CA VAL A 115 -1.67 -2.18 7.52
C VAL A 115 -2.30 -1.97 8.89
N MET A 116 -1.93 -0.90 9.57
CA MET A 116 -2.50 -0.57 10.89
C MET A 116 -3.98 -0.24 10.83
N ARG A 117 -4.42 0.49 9.79
CA ARG A 117 -5.82 0.89 9.60
C ARG A 117 -6.24 0.65 8.14
N PRO A 118 -6.78 -0.53 7.80
CA PRO A 118 -7.33 -0.76 6.47
C PRO A 118 -8.61 0.05 6.27
N GLY A 119 -8.84 0.55 5.06
CA GLY A 119 -10.04 1.35 4.76
C GLY A 119 -9.94 2.21 3.51
N GLY A 120 -11.00 2.95 3.24
CA GLY A 120 -11.04 3.98 2.19
C GLY A 120 -10.65 5.35 2.75
N TYR A 121 -9.77 6.03 2.04
CA TYR A 121 -9.20 7.32 2.39
C TYR A 121 -9.59 8.38 1.37
N GLU A 122 -9.63 9.65 1.77
CA GLU A 122 -9.89 10.75 0.86
C GLU A 122 -8.66 11.01 -0.01
N PHE A 123 -8.87 11.17 -1.31
CA PHE A 123 -7.82 11.38 -2.29
C PHE A 123 -7.51 12.88 -2.39
N GLU A 124 -6.25 13.21 -2.17
CA GLU A 124 -5.68 14.52 -2.45
C GLU A 124 -4.81 14.48 -3.70
N GLU A 125 -4.80 15.57 -4.47
CA GLU A 125 -4.04 15.64 -5.71
C GLU A 125 -2.53 15.62 -5.42
N GLY A 126 -1.82 14.67 -6.03
CA GLY A 126 -0.40 14.45 -5.78
C GLY A 126 -0.08 13.50 -4.62
N ILE A 127 -1.09 12.90 -3.96
CA ILE A 127 -0.84 11.88 -2.93
C ILE A 127 -0.12 10.66 -3.53
N THR A 128 0.89 10.16 -2.82
CA THR A 128 1.71 9.03 -3.23
C THR A 128 1.41 7.77 -2.42
N VAL A 129 1.95 6.63 -2.84
CA VAL A 129 1.76 5.35 -2.13
C VAL A 129 2.39 5.39 -0.74
N VAL A 130 3.55 6.03 -0.58
CA VAL A 130 4.19 6.19 0.73
C VAL A 130 3.33 7.05 1.67
N ASN A 131 2.77 8.15 1.16
CA ASN A 131 1.87 9.01 1.94
C ASN A 131 0.59 8.26 2.33
N ALA A 132 -0.01 7.54 1.39
CA ALA A 132 -1.20 6.72 1.62
C ALA A 132 -0.99 5.67 2.72
N LEU A 133 0.17 4.99 2.73
CA LEU A 133 0.50 4.05 3.80
C LEU A 133 0.72 4.75 5.14
N SER A 134 1.30 5.94 5.12
CA SER A 134 1.50 6.76 6.33
C SER A 134 0.15 7.18 6.93
N GLU A 135 -0.83 7.58 6.10
CA GLU A 135 -2.20 7.86 6.54
C GLU A 135 -2.88 6.62 7.12
N ALA A 136 -2.62 5.44 6.53
CA ALA A 136 -3.07 4.16 7.05
C ALA A 136 -2.36 3.74 8.36
N GLY A 137 -1.43 4.53 8.87
CA GLY A 137 -0.68 4.27 10.11
C GLY A 137 0.55 3.37 9.92
N GLY A 138 0.94 3.12 8.68
CA GLY A 138 2.06 2.26 8.30
C GLY A 138 1.67 0.79 8.12
N ILE A 139 2.66 0.02 7.65
CA ILE A 139 2.59 -1.43 7.52
C ILE A 139 2.67 -2.06 8.91
N ASN A 140 1.81 -3.04 9.19
CA ASN A 140 1.83 -3.73 10.47
C ASN A 140 2.97 -4.78 10.52
N PRO A 141 3.33 -5.34 11.70
CA PRO A 141 4.42 -6.33 11.81
C PRO A 141 4.23 -7.62 11.00
N ASN A 142 2.98 -7.96 10.65
CA ASN A 142 2.65 -9.12 9.84
C ASN A 142 2.75 -8.83 8.34
N GLY A 143 2.91 -7.58 7.92
CA GLY A 143 2.96 -7.18 6.51
C GLY A 143 4.37 -7.17 5.92
N ILE A 144 4.45 -7.35 4.60
CA ILE A 144 5.69 -7.25 3.84
C ILE A 144 6.10 -5.77 3.75
N TYR A 145 7.11 -5.37 4.52
CA TYR A 145 7.55 -3.97 4.60
C TYR A 145 8.18 -3.42 3.31
N GLY A 146 8.77 -4.29 2.47
CA GLY A 146 9.56 -3.87 1.30
C GLY A 146 8.76 -3.67 0.02
N THR A 147 7.67 -4.42 -0.16
CA THR A 147 6.95 -4.50 -1.44
C THR A 147 5.46 -4.37 -1.22
N VAL A 148 4.83 -3.49 -2.00
CA VAL A 148 3.39 -3.25 -1.96
C VAL A 148 2.81 -3.34 -3.36
N LYS A 149 1.59 -3.85 -3.48
CA LYS A 149 0.87 -3.95 -4.75
C LYS A 149 -0.09 -2.79 -4.88
N LEU A 150 0.04 -2.04 -5.98
CA LEU A 150 -0.92 -1.03 -6.38
C LEU A 150 -1.82 -1.62 -7.47
N ARG A 151 -3.10 -1.77 -7.16
CA ARG A 151 -4.12 -2.21 -8.09
C ARG A 151 -4.85 -0.99 -8.68
N ARG A 152 -4.67 -0.75 -9.97
CA ARG A 152 -5.19 0.41 -10.71
C ARG A 152 -6.14 -0.01 -11.82
N LYS A 153 -7.27 0.70 -11.96
CA LYS A 153 -8.23 0.43 -13.03
C LYS A 153 -7.66 0.87 -14.37
N GLN A 154 -7.71 -0.01 -15.38
CA GLN A 154 -7.23 0.31 -16.72
C GLN A 154 -8.24 1.21 -17.45
N LYS A 155 -7.74 2.19 -18.21
CA LYS A 155 -8.59 3.12 -18.99
C LYS A 155 -9.09 2.52 -20.31
N ALA A 156 -8.30 1.63 -20.92
CA ALA A 156 -8.56 1.09 -22.26
C ALA A 156 -9.25 -0.28 -22.25
N GLU A 157 -9.08 -1.06 -21.18
CA GLU A 157 -9.63 -2.41 -21.06
C GLU A 157 -10.44 -2.56 -19.76
N PRO A 158 -11.53 -3.35 -19.76
CA PRO A 158 -12.25 -3.69 -18.54
C PRO A 158 -11.35 -4.60 -17.67
N GLY A 159 -10.69 -4.01 -16.68
CA GLY A 159 -9.81 -4.75 -15.79
C GLY A 159 -9.03 -3.88 -14.81
N TYR A 160 -8.23 -4.55 -13.99
CA TYR A 160 -7.27 -3.92 -13.10
C TYR A 160 -5.86 -4.40 -13.46
N GLU A 161 -4.90 -3.49 -13.33
CA GLU A 161 -3.47 -3.78 -13.41
C GLU A 161 -2.87 -3.77 -12.01
N ASP A 162 -2.06 -4.78 -11.70
CA ASP A 162 -1.32 -4.87 -10.44
C ASP A 162 0.14 -4.44 -10.68
N ILE A 163 0.53 -3.33 -10.06
CA ILE A 163 1.87 -2.75 -10.15
C ILE A 163 2.58 -3.04 -8.82
N SER A 164 3.73 -3.72 -8.89
CA SER A 164 4.56 -3.97 -7.71
C SER A 164 5.47 -2.77 -7.45
N ILE A 165 5.50 -2.29 -6.21
CA ILE A 165 6.23 -1.09 -5.80
C ILE A 165 7.20 -1.44 -4.69
N ASP A 166 8.48 -1.15 -4.90
CA ASP A 166 9.52 -1.23 -3.87
C ASP A 166 9.48 0.04 -3.01
N ILE A 167 8.88 -0.10 -1.82
CA ILE A 167 8.72 1.00 -0.89
C ILE A 167 10.01 1.27 -0.12
N LYS A 168 10.80 0.23 0.16
CA LYS A 168 12.07 0.39 0.84
C LYS A 168 13.00 1.28 0.01
N GLY A 169 13.09 0.99 -1.28
CA GLY A 169 13.84 1.82 -2.22
C GLY A 169 13.30 3.26 -2.31
N ALA A 170 11.98 3.44 -2.35
CA ALA A 170 11.35 4.76 -2.43
C ALA A 170 11.63 5.65 -1.20
N ILE A 171 11.65 5.06 0.00
CA ILE A 171 11.96 5.76 1.25
C ILE A 171 13.47 6.06 1.34
N GLU A 172 14.34 5.09 1.03
CA GLU A 172 15.79 5.22 1.22
C GLU A 172 16.47 6.11 0.17
N LYS A 173 15.99 6.09 -1.08
CA LYS A 173 16.62 6.82 -2.21
C LYS A 173 15.99 8.17 -2.51
N GLY A 174 14.92 8.54 -1.81
CA GLY A 174 14.20 9.79 -2.00
C GLY A 174 13.46 9.84 -3.35
N VAL A 175 12.15 9.60 -3.32
CA VAL A 175 11.16 9.87 -4.39
C VAL A 175 11.34 9.10 -5.71
N THR A 176 12.54 8.57 -6.00
CA THR A 176 12.84 7.76 -7.19
C THR A 176 12.28 6.34 -7.06
N GLY A 177 10.95 6.23 -7.16
CA GLY A 177 10.21 4.98 -7.03
C GLY A 177 8.82 5.12 -6.42
N ASP A 178 8.49 6.31 -5.88
CA ASP A 178 7.17 6.55 -5.31
C ASP A 178 6.17 6.89 -6.42
N ILE A 179 5.02 6.22 -6.41
CA ILE A 179 4.00 6.36 -7.43
C ILE A 179 2.88 7.27 -6.92
N VAL A 180 2.53 8.27 -7.72
CA VAL A 180 1.35 9.11 -7.46
C VAL A 180 0.10 8.26 -7.69
N LEU A 181 -0.79 8.25 -6.69
CA LEU A 181 -2.05 7.54 -6.74
C LEU A 181 -3.04 8.22 -7.69
N GLN A 182 -4.01 7.43 -8.12
CA GLN A 182 -5.16 7.88 -8.89
C GLN A 182 -6.45 7.59 -8.12
N PRO A 183 -7.52 8.36 -8.38
CA PRO A 183 -8.85 8.08 -7.85
C PRO A 183 -9.29 6.64 -8.13
N GLY A 184 -9.67 5.92 -7.08
CA GLY A 184 -10.10 4.52 -7.15
C GLY A 184 -8.98 3.49 -7.08
N ASP A 185 -7.71 3.92 -6.94
CA ASP A 185 -6.60 3.01 -6.72
C ASP A 185 -6.74 2.23 -5.41
N ILE A 186 -6.21 1.02 -5.41
CA ILE A 186 -6.22 0.12 -4.27
C ILE A 186 -4.77 -0.27 -3.94
N VAL A 187 -4.27 0.21 -2.80
CA VAL A 187 -2.97 -0.16 -2.24
C VAL A 187 -3.14 -1.41 -1.38
N ILE A 188 -2.41 -2.46 -1.69
CA ILE A 188 -2.52 -3.78 -1.05
C ILE A 188 -1.18 -4.15 -0.46
N VAL A 189 -1.14 -4.31 0.86
CA VAL A 189 0.03 -4.82 1.59
C VAL A 189 -0.19 -6.30 1.88
N GLU A 190 0.65 -7.15 1.29
CA GLU A 190 0.54 -8.59 1.49
C GLU A 190 1.12 -9.02 2.84
N ALA A 191 0.64 -10.16 3.34
CA ALA A 191 1.14 -10.74 4.58
C ALA A 191 2.50 -11.43 4.37
N ASN A 192 3.35 -11.33 5.38
CA ASN A 192 4.57 -12.10 5.50
C ASN A 192 4.22 -13.59 5.49
N LYS A 193 4.92 -14.33 4.65
CA LYS A 193 4.91 -15.79 4.70
C LYS A 193 5.55 -16.22 6.02
N LYS A 194 5.05 -17.29 6.65
CA LYS A 194 5.53 -17.76 7.95
C LYS A 194 5.96 -19.22 7.87
N PHE A 195 6.73 -19.64 8.86
CA PHE A 195 7.01 -21.04 9.16
C PHE A 195 7.02 -21.22 10.68
N TYR A 196 6.97 -22.46 11.16
CA TYR A 196 6.79 -22.75 12.58
C TYR A 196 7.94 -23.60 13.11
N ILE A 197 8.38 -23.32 14.33
CA ILE A 197 9.38 -24.13 15.02
C ILE A 197 8.79 -24.61 16.35
N SER A 198 8.94 -25.90 16.65
CA SER A 198 8.47 -26.51 17.88
C SER A 198 9.44 -27.56 18.41
N GLY A 199 9.23 -28.00 19.66
CA GLY A 199 10.05 -29.00 20.33
C GLY A 199 11.17 -28.39 21.17
N ASP A 200 12.29 -29.10 21.30
CA ASP A 200 13.41 -28.74 22.19
C ASP A 200 14.32 -27.65 21.62
N VAL A 201 13.75 -26.47 21.36
CA VAL A 201 14.45 -25.26 20.93
C VAL A 201 14.37 -24.15 21.97
N VAL A 202 15.26 -23.16 21.88
CA VAL A 202 15.27 -22.03 22.84
C VAL A 202 13.99 -21.18 22.70
N ARG A 203 13.57 -20.88 21.48
CA ARG A 203 12.33 -20.12 21.20
C ARG A 203 11.44 -20.88 20.22
N PRO A 204 10.48 -21.69 20.70
CA PRO A 204 9.44 -22.24 19.83
C PRO A 204 8.44 -21.13 19.46
N GLY A 205 7.82 -21.23 18.29
CA GLY A 205 6.83 -20.27 17.82
C GLY A 205 6.76 -20.12 16.31
N GLU A 206 6.08 -19.07 15.88
CA GLU A 206 6.01 -18.65 14.48
C GLU A 206 7.16 -17.70 14.12
N PHE A 207 7.68 -17.84 12.91
CA PHE A 207 8.78 -17.06 12.39
C PHE A 207 8.47 -16.58 10.98
N ILE A 208 9.02 -15.42 10.61
CA ILE A 208 8.84 -14.84 9.28
C ILE A 208 9.73 -15.59 8.29
N PHE A 209 9.11 -16.08 7.23
CA PHE A 209 9.81 -16.71 6.12
C PHE A 209 10.47 -15.64 5.25
N LYS A 210 11.79 -15.74 5.11
CA LYS A 210 12.59 -14.91 4.20
C LYS A 210 13.07 -15.77 3.02
N GLU A 211 13.47 -15.11 1.94
CA GLU A 211 14.17 -15.80 0.85
C GLU A 211 15.44 -16.50 1.39
N ASP A 212 15.77 -17.65 0.83
CA ASP A 212 16.91 -18.49 1.23
C ASP A 212 16.88 -19.01 2.68
N MET A 213 15.70 -19.12 3.30
CA MET A 213 15.57 -19.75 4.61
C MET A 213 15.80 -21.26 4.56
N THR A 214 16.60 -21.75 5.49
CA THR A 214 16.93 -23.16 5.67
C THR A 214 16.68 -23.61 7.10
N VAL A 215 16.69 -24.91 7.36
CA VAL A 215 16.46 -25.45 8.71
C VAL A 215 17.53 -24.98 9.68
N VAL A 216 18.81 -24.97 9.29
CA VAL A 216 19.88 -24.50 10.17
C VAL A 216 19.74 -23.01 10.48
N LYS A 217 19.40 -22.17 9.48
CA LYS A 217 19.12 -20.74 9.69
C LYS A 217 17.91 -20.53 10.60
N ALA A 218 16.84 -21.29 10.38
CA ALA A 218 15.63 -21.23 11.21
C ALA A 218 15.90 -21.58 12.67
N LEU A 219 16.63 -22.67 12.94
CA LEU A 219 17.03 -23.04 14.30
C LEU A 219 17.94 -21.99 14.94
N SER A 220 18.80 -21.36 14.15
CA SER A 220 19.62 -20.23 14.61
C SER A 220 18.75 -19.02 14.98
N GLU A 221 17.72 -18.70 14.18
CA GLU A 221 16.74 -17.66 14.52
C GLU A 221 15.91 -18.01 15.76
N ALA A 222 15.64 -19.29 16.02
CA ALA A 222 15.05 -19.75 17.28
C ALA A 222 15.99 -19.65 18.50
N GLY A 223 17.26 -19.28 18.31
CA GLY A 223 18.26 -19.22 19.38
C GLY A 223 18.99 -20.54 19.62
N GLY A 224 18.84 -21.51 18.72
CA GLY A 224 19.48 -22.83 18.79
C GLY A 224 18.61 -23.92 19.42
N ILE A 225 19.20 -25.11 19.51
CA ILE A 225 18.59 -26.31 20.10
C ILE A 225 18.98 -26.39 21.58
N ASN A 226 18.03 -26.75 22.45
CA ASN A 226 18.30 -26.96 23.86
C ASN A 226 19.19 -28.22 24.06
N PRO A 227 19.95 -28.32 25.17
CA PRO A 227 20.75 -29.52 25.47
C PRO A 227 19.95 -30.83 25.45
N ASN A 228 18.67 -30.76 25.80
CA ASN A 228 17.75 -31.89 25.79
C ASN A 228 17.30 -32.34 24.41
N GLY A 229 17.54 -31.57 23.35
CA GLY A 229 17.21 -31.91 21.95
C GLY A 229 18.45 -32.07 21.07
N THR A 230 19.67 -31.88 21.60
CA THR A 230 20.93 -31.86 20.82
C THR A 230 21.20 -33.15 20.04
N TYR A 231 20.78 -34.29 20.57
CA TYR A 231 20.89 -35.61 19.94
C TYR A 231 19.54 -36.11 19.39
N GLY A 232 18.53 -35.24 19.41
CA GLY A 232 17.21 -35.51 18.85
C GLY A 232 17.22 -35.42 17.33
N LYS A 233 16.21 -36.04 16.70
CA LYS A 233 16.00 -35.88 15.26
C LYS A 233 15.28 -34.58 14.99
N VAL A 234 15.68 -33.89 13.92
CA VAL A 234 14.91 -32.75 13.42
C VAL A 234 14.08 -33.20 12.24
N LYS A 235 12.77 -32.94 12.35
CA LYS A 235 11.78 -33.27 11.35
C LYS A 235 11.22 -31.98 10.78
N VAL A 236 11.22 -31.87 9.46
CA VAL A 236 10.44 -30.85 8.76
C VAL A 236 9.16 -31.49 8.30
N ARG A 237 8.04 -30.94 8.74
CA ARG A 237 6.71 -31.32 8.32
C ARG A 237 6.24 -30.31 7.29
N ARG A 238 6.17 -30.75 6.03
CA ARG A 238 5.74 -29.93 4.89
C ARG A 238 4.40 -30.39 4.36
N LYS A 239 3.55 -29.43 3.97
CA LYS A 239 2.28 -29.72 3.30
C LYS A 239 2.56 -30.19 1.86
N GLY A 240 2.24 -31.45 1.56
CA GLY A 240 2.35 -32.02 0.21
C GLY A 240 1.21 -31.59 -0.72
N GLU A 241 1.29 -31.99 -1.99
CA GLU A 241 0.22 -31.77 -2.97
C GLU A 241 -1.00 -32.65 -2.64
N GLY A 242 -1.98 -32.10 -1.91
CA GLY A 242 -3.22 -32.76 -1.51
C GLY A 242 -3.79 -32.25 -0.19
N GLU A 243 -4.98 -32.71 0.22
CA GLU A 243 -5.49 -32.43 1.56
C GLU A 243 -4.66 -33.16 2.61
N LEU A 244 -3.94 -32.38 3.43
CA LEU A 244 -3.33 -32.76 4.71
C LEU A 244 -2.31 -33.92 4.66
N VAL A 245 -1.67 -34.19 3.52
CA VAL A 245 -0.50 -35.06 3.49
C VAL A 245 0.70 -34.27 3.99
N TYR A 246 1.27 -34.72 5.11
CA TYR A 246 2.47 -34.15 5.69
C TYR A 246 3.63 -35.10 5.43
N GLU A 247 4.67 -34.60 4.78
CA GLU A 247 5.92 -35.34 4.60
C GLU A 247 6.87 -34.99 5.74
N ASP A 248 7.31 -36.00 6.50
CA ASP A 248 8.29 -35.85 7.57
C ASP A 248 9.70 -36.03 6.98
N ILE A 249 10.40 -34.93 6.75
CA ILE A 249 11.78 -34.95 6.26
C ILE A 249 12.72 -34.93 7.47
N SER A 250 13.44 -36.02 7.70
CA SER A 250 14.40 -36.13 8.80
C SER A 250 15.77 -35.61 8.40
N ILE A 251 16.36 -34.72 9.20
CA ILE A 251 17.68 -34.12 8.96
C ILE A 251 18.62 -34.48 10.10
N ASP A 252 19.83 -34.89 9.75
CA ASP A 252 20.95 -34.96 10.68
C ASP A 252 21.69 -33.62 10.69
N ILE A 253 21.52 -32.85 11.76
CA ILE A 253 22.04 -31.49 11.87
C ILE A 253 23.56 -31.48 11.95
N LYS A 254 24.18 -32.53 12.48
CA LYS A 254 25.63 -32.57 12.65
C LYS A 254 26.32 -32.73 11.30
N ALA A 255 25.80 -33.60 10.44
CA ALA A 255 26.24 -33.70 9.04
C ALA A 255 26.04 -32.38 8.29
N ALA A 256 24.91 -31.68 8.52
CA ALA A 256 24.64 -30.39 7.88
C ALA A 256 25.58 -29.25 8.33
N ILE A 257 26.06 -29.29 9.60
CA ILE A 257 27.00 -28.30 10.16
C ILE A 257 28.45 -28.63 9.76
N GLU A 258 28.85 -29.91 9.76
CA GLU A 258 30.24 -30.35 9.53
C GLU A 258 30.60 -30.48 8.03
N GLU A 259 29.67 -30.92 7.17
CA GLU A 259 29.95 -31.15 5.75
C GLU A 259 29.69 -29.94 4.86
N GLY A 260 29.12 -28.87 5.42
CA GLY A 260 28.85 -27.63 4.69
C GLY A 260 27.80 -27.80 3.59
N VAL A 261 26.56 -27.43 3.91
CA VAL A 261 25.47 -27.17 2.94
C VAL A 261 24.85 -28.39 2.25
N THR A 262 25.52 -29.54 2.11
CA THR A 262 24.97 -30.73 1.40
C THR A 262 23.80 -31.43 2.09
N GLY A 263 23.51 -31.11 3.36
CA GLY A 263 22.39 -31.66 4.13
C GLY A 263 21.39 -30.64 4.66
N ASP A 264 21.56 -29.33 4.36
CA ASP A 264 20.64 -28.29 4.85
C ASP A 264 19.44 -28.16 3.92
N ILE A 265 18.24 -28.21 4.50
CA ILE A 265 17.00 -28.23 3.73
C ILE A 265 16.46 -26.81 3.63
N ALA A 266 16.22 -26.36 2.40
CA ALA A 266 15.49 -25.14 2.13
C ALA A 266 14.05 -25.27 2.63
N LEU A 267 13.64 -24.34 3.49
CA LEU A 267 12.29 -24.28 4.01
C LEU A 267 11.33 -23.72 2.96
N GLN A 268 10.06 -24.02 3.14
CA GLN A 268 8.94 -23.46 2.41
C GLN A 268 8.00 -22.74 3.39
N PRO A 269 7.16 -21.82 2.88
CA PRO A 269 6.06 -21.26 3.66
C PRO A 269 5.19 -22.36 4.27
N ASP A 270 4.75 -22.13 5.50
CA ASP A 270 3.93 -23.03 6.31
C ASP A 270 4.61 -24.35 6.75
N ASP A 271 5.91 -24.51 6.53
CA ASP A 271 6.67 -25.63 7.09
C ASP A 271 6.66 -25.61 8.63
N LEU A 272 6.56 -26.80 9.23
CA LEU A 272 6.71 -27.00 10.68
C LEU A 272 8.01 -27.77 10.97
N VAL A 273 8.97 -27.08 11.57
CA VAL A 273 10.22 -27.68 12.07
C VAL A 273 10.01 -28.18 13.49
N ILE A 274 10.28 -29.46 13.71
CA ILE A 274 10.11 -30.14 15.00
C ILE A 274 11.47 -30.69 15.45
N VAL A 275 11.93 -30.25 16.61
CA VAL A 275 13.12 -30.81 17.26
C VAL A 275 12.68 -31.78 18.34
N GLU A 276 12.93 -33.08 18.14
CA GLU A 276 12.58 -34.09 19.12
C GLU A 276 13.52 -34.04 20.34
N ALA A 277 12.99 -34.40 21.51
CA ALA A 277 13.80 -34.62 22.70
C ALA A 277 14.76 -35.80 22.50
N ASN A 278 15.92 -35.71 23.14
CA ASN A 278 16.85 -36.82 23.31
C ASN A 278 16.10 -37.98 23.98
N LYS A 279 16.21 -39.17 23.39
CA LYS A 279 15.63 -40.36 23.99
C LYS A 279 16.28 -40.61 25.34
N LYS A 280 15.47 -40.89 26.36
CA LYS A 280 15.94 -41.31 27.67
C LYS A 280 15.73 -42.79 27.87
N PHE A 281 16.62 -43.43 28.60
CA PHE A 281 16.50 -44.84 28.96
C PHE A 281 16.83 -45.01 30.44
N TYR A 282 16.19 -45.99 31.07
CA TYR A 282 16.41 -46.32 32.46
C TYR A 282 17.22 -47.60 32.55
N VAL A 283 18.36 -47.54 33.23
CA VAL A 283 19.21 -48.72 33.45
C VAL A 283 18.93 -49.27 34.84
N TYR A 284 18.54 -50.53 34.90
CA TYR A 284 18.21 -51.28 36.12
C TYR A 284 19.02 -52.58 36.20
N GLY A 285 19.19 -53.14 37.41
CA GLY A 285 19.93 -54.38 37.68
C GLY A 285 21.04 -54.21 38.72
N GLU A 286 21.83 -55.26 38.93
CA GLU A 286 23.03 -55.25 39.80
C GLU A 286 24.20 -54.55 39.11
N ILE A 287 24.09 -53.23 38.97
CA ILE A 287 25.12 -52.39 38.36
C ILE A 287 25.51 -51.25 39.30
N MET A 288 26.71 -50.71 39.13
CA MET A 288 27.24 -49.67 40.02
C MET A 288 26.45 -48.36 40.00
N ARG A 289 25.78 -48.03 38.89
CA ARG A 289 25.05 -46.77 38.73
C ARG A 289 23.73 -46.98 37.98
N PRO A 290 22.69 -47.52 38.62
CA PRO A 290 21.35 -47.53 38.04
C PRO A 290 20.79 -46.11 37.98
N GLY A 291 19.87 -45.85 37.05
CA GLY A 291 19.24 -44.54 36.91
C GLY A 291 18.80 -44.21 35.48
N GLU A 292 18.30 -42.97 35.30
CA GLU A 292 17.93 -42.42 34.01
C GLU A 292 19.17 -41.87 33.29
N TYR A 293 19.35 -42.28 32.03
CA TYR A 293 20.41 -41.80 31.16
C TYR A 293 19.81 -41.24 29.88
N THR A 294 20.44 -40.19 29.36
CA THR A 294 20.07 -39.59 28.07
C THR A 294 20.91 -40.25 26.97
N LEU A 295 20.25 -40.74 25.94
CA LEU A 295 20.89 -41.33 24.77
C LEU A 295 21.67 -40.26 24.03
N LYS A 296 22.99 -40.43 23.98
CA LYS A 296 23.89 -39.65 23.15
C LYS A 296 24.16 -40.38 21.84
N GLU A 297 24.69 -39.66 20.86
CA GLU A 297 24.98 -40.17 19.51
C GLU A 297 25.90 -41.41 19.50
N ASP A 298 26.85 -41.48 20.43
CA ASP A 298 27.83 -42.56 20.58
C ASP A 298 27.35 -43.73 21.45
N MET A 299 26.08 -43.69 21.90
CA MET A 299 25.52 -44.70 22.78
C MET A 299 24.66 -45.71 22.02
N THR A 300 25.00 -46.99 22.17
CA THR A 300 24.17 -48.11 21.72
C THR A 300 23.43 -48.70 22.92
N VAL A 301 22.09 -48.69 22.87
CA VAL A 301 21.27 -49.42 23.84
C VAL A 301 21.08 -50.84 23.34
N VAL A 302 21.72 -51.79 24.00
CA VAL A 302 21.50 -53.23 23.77
C VAL A 302 20.35 -53.66 24.68
N LYS A 303 19.29 -54.20 24.08
CA LYS A 303 18.14 -54.79 24.79
C LYS A 303 18.38 -56.24 25.14
#